data_AF-A0AAV5VSE9-F1
#
_entry.id   AF-A0AAV5VSE9-F1
#
_cell.length_a   1.000
_cell.length_b   1.000
_cell.length_c   1.000
_cell.angle_alpha   90.00
_cell.angle_beta   90.00
_cell.angle_gamma   90.00
#
_symmetry.space_group_name_H-M   'P 1'
#
loop_
_entity.id
_entity.type
_entity.pdbx_description
1 polymer ?
#
loop_
_entity_poly.entity_id
_entity_poly.type
_entity_poly.pdbx_seq_one_letter_code
_entity_poly.pdbx_strand_id
1 'polypeptide(L)'
;GDLNYFFHLDRDFVLDASVTFQKWLPLVTICTIRAWVFYILIWKGQYMARDLRYGYLINQVAAFLHEINFCFLFRLYAIHPYSGLYCDGPICRLGLPHELLMLLLSVTMIWTIPTFLFILLRMHQKIIADTNSILR
;
A
#
# COMPACT_ATOMS: atom_id res chain seq x y z
N GLY A 1 6.66 28.65 -34.83
CA GLY A 1 5.96 29.68 -34.05
C GLY A 1 5.98 29.20 -32.63
N ASP A 2 7.09 29.47 -31.93
CA ASP A 2 7.36 28.92 -30.61
C ASP A 2 6.57 29.69 -29.57
N LEU A 3 5.47 29.09 -29.15
CA LEU A 3 4.70 29.54 -28.01
C LEU A 3 5.48 29.17 -26.74
N ASN A 4 6.36 30.10 -26.34
CA ASN A 4 7.06 30.16 -25.06
C ASN A 4 6.05 30.29 -23.90
N TYR A 5 5.29 29.24 -23.62
CA TYR A 5 4.55 29.14 -22.39
C TYR A 5 5.45 28.52 -21.32
N PHE A 6 5.48 29.16 -20.15
CA PHE A 6 6.09 28.69 -18.88
C PHE A 6 5.63 27.29 -18.42
N PHE A 7 4.81 26.59 -19.20
CA PHE A 7 4.39 25.21 -18.98
C PHE A 7 5.53 24.22 -18.87
N HIS A 8 6.70 24.47 -19.50
CA HIS A 8 7.87 23.61 -19.32
C HIS A 8 8.42 23.69 -17.89
N LEU A 9 8.44 24.88 -17.29
CA LEU A 9 8.97 25.07 -15.94
C LEU A 9 8.05 24.44 -14.90
N ASP A 10 6.74 24.63 -15.01
CA ASP A 10 5.76 23.95 -14.14
C ASP A 10 5.77 22.45 -14.35
N ARG A 11 5.83 21.97 -15.60
CA ARG A 11 5.86 20.53 -15.88
C ARG A 11 7.12 19.89 -15.31
N ASP A 12 8.29 20.41 -15.59
CA ASP A 12 9.55 19.80 -15.18
C ASP A 12 9.76 19.92 -13.66
N PHE A 13 9.40 21.06 -13.06
CA PHE A 13 9.55 21.25 -11.61
C PHE A 13 8.50 20.48 -10.80
N VAL A 14 7.24 20.46 -11.24
CA VAL A 14 6.17 19.68 -10.57
C VAL A 14 6.39 18.19 -10.76
N LEU A 15 6.83 17.73 -11.93
CA LEU A 15 7.20 16.32 -12.12
C LEU A 15 8.37 15.95 -11.22
N ASP A 16 9.49 16.68 -11.22
CA ASP A 16 10.64 16.27 -10.44
C ASP A 16 10.38 16.33 -8.92
N ALA A 17 9.64 17.36 -8.46
CA ALA A 17 9.20 17.46 -7.07
C ALA A 17 8.27 16.30 -6.68
N SER A 18 7.32 15.93 -7.54
CA SER A 18 6.37 14.87 -7.25
C SER A 18 6.96 13.47 -7.35
N VAL A 19 7.94 13.24 -8.23
CA VAL A 19 8.74 12.02 -8.27
C VAL A 19 9.59 11.88 -7.00
N THR A 20 10.18 12.97 -6.54
CA THR A 20 10.94 13.00 -5.29
C THR A 20 10.03 12.74 -4.10
N PHE A 21 8.87 13.39 -4.06
CA PHE A 21 7.87 13.20 -3.01
C PHE A 21 7.33 11.76 -2.99
N GLN A 22 7.05 11.16 -4.15
CA GLN A 22 6.63 9.76 -4.26
C GLN A 22 7.68 8.76 -3.79
N LYS A 23 8.98 9.10 -3.78
CA LYS A 23 10.01 8.24 -3.17
C LYS A 23 9.98 8.34 -1.65
N TRP A 24 9.88 9.56 -1.12
CA TRP A 24 10.00 9.82 0.31
C TRP A 24 8.74 9.47 1.09
N LEU A 25 7.57 9.77 0.55
CA LEU A 25 6.30 9.58 1.23
C LEU A 25 6.05 8.12 1.66
N PRO A 26 6.18 7.10 0.79
CA PRO A 26 6.00 5.71 1.21
C PRO A 26 7.08 5.26 2.20
N LEU A 27 8.32 5.72 2.07
CA LEU A 27 9.37 5.46 3.06
C LEU A 27 8.99 5.99 4.44
N VAL A 28 8.51 7.23 4.51
CA VAL A 28 8.03 7.84 5.75
C VAL A 28 6.83 7.09 6.29
N THR A 29 5.85 6.73 5.45
CA THR A 29 4.65 5.99 5.84
C THR A 29 4.98 4.59 6.39
N ILE A 30 5.90 3.86 5.75
CA ILE A 30 6.40 2.56 6.22
C ILE A 30 7.04 2.72 7.60
N CYS A 31 7.96 3.68 7.74
CA CYS A 31 8.74 3.84 8.96
C CYS A 31 7.95 4.43 10.12
N THR A 32 6.94 5.27 9.87
CA THR A 32 6.17 5.94 10.91
C THR A 32 4.88 5.20 11.19
N ILE A 33 3.92 5.24 10.27
CA ILE A 33 2.56 4.72 10.47
C ILE A 33 2.59 3.21 10.67
N ARG A 34 3.30 2.47 9.82
CA ARG A 34 3.27 1.00 9.90
C ARG A 34 4.09 0.45 11.05
N ALA A 35 5.25 1.04 11.34
CA ALA A 35 6.02 0.69 12.52
C ALA A 35 5.22 0.96 13.80
N TRP A 36 4.48 2.08 13.85
CA TRP A 36 3.61 2.42 14.96
C TRP A 36 2.47 1.41 15.15
N VAL A 37 1.81 1.00 14.07
CA VAL A 37 0.76 -0.04 14.12
C VAL A 37 1.34 -1.38 14.60
N PHE A 38 2.49 -1.80 14.09
CA PHE A 38 3.19 -3.00 14.56
C PHE A 38 3.53 -2.93 16.05
N TYR A 39 4.03 -1.77 16.48
CA TYR A 39 4.40 -1.51 17.86
C TYR A 39 3.19 -1.64 18.80
N ILE A 40 2.08 -0.98 18.46
CA ILE A 40 0.82 -1.10 19.22
C ILE A 40 0.38 -2.56 19.27
N LEU A 41 0.44 -3.29 18.15
CA LEU A 41 -0.02 -4.69 18.11
C LEU A 41 0.80 -5.61 19.01
N ILE A 42 2.12 -5.37 19.10
CA ILE A 42 3.03 -6.16 19.94
C ILE A 42 2.83 -5.82 21.42
N TRP A 43 2.72 -4.53 21.76
CA TRP A 43 2.70 -4.08 23.15
C TRP A 43 1.31 -4.10 23.80
N LYS A 44 0.26 -3.76 23.05
CA LYS A 44 -1.14 -3.76 23.54
C LYS A 44 -1.89 -5.06 23.18
N GLY A 45 -1.21 -6.06 22.61
CA GLY A 45 -1.81 -7.33 22.20
C GLY A 45 -2.36 -8.21 23.33
N GLN A 46 -2.19 -7.83 24.60
CA GLN A 46 -2.69 -8.56 25.77
C GLN A 46 -4.24 -8.57 25.85
N TYR A 47 -4.91 -7.54 25.33
CA TYR A 47 -6.37 -7.40 25.38
C TYR A 47 -7.08 -8.02 24.16
N MET A 48 -6.34 -8.64 23.24
CA MET A 48 -6.84 -9.10 21.95
C MET A 48 -6.78 -10.63 21.86
N ALA A 49 -7.84 -11.25 21.34
CA ALA A 49 -7.84 -12.69 21.09
C ALA A 49 -6.72 -13.07 20.10
N ARG A 50 -6.05 -14.20 20.37
CA ARG A 50 -4.88 -14.67 19.61
C ARG A 50 -5.15 -14.81 18.11
N ASP A 51 -6.31 -15.33 17.72
CA ASP A 51 -6.68 -15.48 16.30
C ASP A 51 -6.71 -14.15 15.56
N LEU A 52 -7.20 -13.10 16.23
CA LEU A 52 -7.31 -11.77 15.64
C LEU A 52 -5.92 -11.14 15.52
N ARG A 53 -5.04 -11.37 16.50
CA ARG A 53 -3.64 -10.92 16.47
C ARG A 53 -2.87 -11.49 15.27
N TYR A 54 -3.02 -12.79 15.00
CA TYR A 54 -2.39 -13.40 13.82
C TYR A 54 -2.96 -12.83 12.52
N GLY A 55 -4.28 -12.62 12.44
CA GLY A 55 -4.90 -11.96 11.29
C GLY A 55 -4.31 -10.57 11.03
N TYR A 56 -4.22 -9.73 12.06
CA TYR A 56 -3.63 -8.39 11.94
C TYR A 56 -2.15 -8.43 11.57
N LEU A 57 -1.36 -9.34 12.13
CA LEU A 57 0.04 -9.52 11.74
C LEU A 57 0.18 -9.89 10.27
N ILE A 58 -0.60 -10.88 9.80
CA ILE A 58 -0.57 -11.31 8.40
C ILE A 58 -0.98 -10.15 7.48
N ASN A 59 -2.02 -9.41 7.82
CA ASN A 59 -2.46 -8.26 7.04
C ASN A 59 -1.40 -7.15 6.99
N GLN A 60 -0.73 -6.90 8.12
CA GLN A 60 0.31 -5.88 8.19
C GLN A 60 1.54 -6.27 7.38
N VAL A 61 1.94 -7.55 7.41
CA VAL A 61 3.02 -8.10 6.58
C VAL A 61 2.66 -8.04 5.10
N ALA A 62 1.45 -8.47 4.73
CA ALA A 62 0.96 -8.45 3.36
C ALA A 62 0.99 -7.02 2.80
N ALA A 63 0.49 -6.06 3.58
CA ALA A 63 0.45 -4.67 3.15
C ALA A 63 1.86 -4.02 3.14
N PHE A 64 2.81 -4.48 3.97
CA PHE A 64 4.22 -4.03 3.94
C PHE A 64 4.93 -4.55 2.68
N LEU A 65 4.76 -5.84 2.38
CA LEU A 65 5.24 -6.42 1.12
C LEU A 65 4.63 -5.73 -0.09
N HIS A 66 3.35 -5.35 -0.01
CA HIS A 66 2.69 -4.61 -1.07
C HIS A 66 3.33 -3.25 -1.32
N GLU A 67 3.61 -2.46 -0.27
CA GLU A 67 4.31 -1.18 -0.41
C GLU A 67 5.74 -1.34 -0.91
N ILE A 68 6.46 -2.37 -0.48
CA ILE A 68 7.79 -2.66 -1.04
C ILE A 68 7.69 -2.96 -2.53
N ASN A 69 6.74 -3.80 -2.94
CA ASN A 69 6.52 -4.11 -4.34
C ASN A 69 6.18 -2.84 -5.15
N PHE A 70 5.25 -2.02 -4.68
CA PHE A 70 4.81 -0.81 -5.37
C PHE A 70 5.88 0.28 -5.43
N CYS A 71 6.58 0.53 -4.33
CA CYS A 71 7.49 1.67 -4.21
C CYS A 71 8.92 1.37 -4.65
N PHE A 72 9.40 0.13 -4.44
CA PHE A 72 10.77 -0.26 -4.81
C PHE A 72 10.82 -1.10 -6.09
N LEU A 73 9.94 -2.10 -6.26
CA LEU A 73 10.05 -3.04 -7.38
C LEU A 73 9.44 -2.51 -8.68
N PHE A 74 8.27 -1.88 -8.60
CA PHE A 74 7.55 -1.33 -9.76
C PHE A 74 7.72 0.19 -9.90
N ARG A 75 7.71 0.96 -8.81
CA ARG A 75 7.84 2.42 -8.85
C ARG A 75 6.92 3.06 -9.90
N LEU A 76 5.60 2.95 -9.67
CA LEU A 76 4.57 3.50 -10.55
C LEU A 76 4.46 5.03 -10.43
N TYR A 77 4.45 5.74 -11.56
CA TYR A 77 4.26 7.19 -11.60
C TYR A 77 2.78 7.54 -11.65
N ALA A 78 2.16 7.86 -10.50
CA ALA A 78 0.70 8.11 -10.42
C ALA A 78 0.18 9.31 -11.26
N ILE A 79 1.08 10.15 -11.76
CA ILE A 79 0.79 11.50 -12.28
C ILE A 79 0.91 11.56 -13.81
N HIS A 80 1.45 10.51 -14.43
CA HIS A 80 1.42 10.39 -15.88
C HIS A 80 0.09 9.76 -16.31
N PRO A 81 -0.54 10.24 -17.41
CA PRO A 81 -1.78 9.68 -17.95
C PRO A 81 -1.67 8.20 -18.40
N TYR A 82 -0.47 7.62 -18.29
CA TYR A 82 -0.14 6.23 -18.61
C TYR A 82 0.73 5.60 -17.51
N SER A 83 0.35 5.86 -16.25
CA SER A 83 1.00 5.30 -15.05
C SER A 83 1.12 3.78 -15.10
N GLY A 84 0.19 3.09 -15.76
CA GLY A 84 0.25 1.64 -15.98
C GLY A 84 1.30 1.19 -16.99
N LEU A 85 1.69 2.01 -17.98
CA LEU A 85 2.60 1.65 -19.08
C LEU A 85 4.05 2.02 -18.82
N TYR A 86 4.32 2.96 -17.92
CA TYR A 86 5.67 3.43 -17.60
C TYR A 86 6.10 2.98 -16.22
N CYS A 87 7.16 2.16 -16.20
CA CYS A 87 7.77 1.63 -15.00
C CYS A 87 9.29 1.79 -15.05
N ASP A 88 9.89 2.23 -13.94
CA ASP A 88 11.33 2.51 -13.81
C ASP A 88 11.97 1.70 -12.66
N GLY A 89 11.26 0.67 -12.19
CA GLY A 89 11.73 -0.24 -11.15
C GLY A 89 12.69 -1.32 -11.67
N PRO A 90 13.44 -2.00 -10.78
CA PRO A 90 14.38 -3.05 -11.14
C PRO A 90 13.74 -4.21 -11.91
N ILE A 91 12.48 -4.56 -11.59
CA ILE A 91 11.72 -5.58 -12.31
C ILE A 91 11.43 -5.19 -13.76
N CYS A 92 11.30 -3.89 -14.02
CA CYS A 92 11.03 -3.39 -15.36
C CYS A 92 12.29 -3.31 -16.22
N ARG A 93 13.46 -3.18 -15.59
CA ARG A 93 14.77 -3.29 -16.26
C ARG A 93 15.16 -4.71 -16.66
N LEU A 94 14.50 -5.72 -16.08
CA LEU A 94 14.68 -7.13 -16.46
C LEU A 94 14.04 -7.48 -17.82
N GLY A 95 13.29 -6.57 -18.45
CA GLY A 95 12.73 -6.77 -19.79
C GLY A 95 11.58 -7.78 -19.84
N LEU A 96 10.86 -8.00 -18.73
CA LEU A 96 9.68 -8.86 -18.71
C LEU A 96 8.54 -8.28 -19.58
N PRO A 97 7.70 -9.14 -20.18
CA PRO A 97 6.52 -8.68 -20.90
C PRO A 97 5.56 -7.96 -19.96
N HIS A 98 4.95 -6.89 -20.48
CA HIS A 98 4.11 -5.96 -19.71
C HIS A 98 2.92 -6.65 -19.01
N GLU A 99 2.35 -7.66 -19.66
CA GLU A 99 1.23 -8.44 -19.14
C GLU A 99 1.58 -9.15 -17.82
N LEU A 100 2.80 -9.68 -17.70
CA LEU A 100 3.25 -10.37 -16.48
C LEU A 100 3.46 -9.38 -15.33
N LEU A 101 3.96 -8.17 -15.62
CA LEU A 101 4.08 -7.10 -14.63
C LEU A 101 2.72 -6.72 -14.05
N MET A 102 1.75 -6.46 -14.93
CA MET A 102 0.38 -6.10 -14.54
C MET A 102 -0.30 -7.24 -13.77
N LEU A 103 -0.06 -8.49 -14.17
CA LEU A 103 -0.57 -9.66 -13.45
C LEU A 103 0.03 -9.77 -12.05
N LEU A 104 1.35 -9.60 -11.92
CA LEU A 104 2.02 -9.66 -10.61
C LEU A 104 1.54 -8.52 -9.69
N LEU A 105 1.36 -7.32 -10.24
CA LEU A 105 0.80 -6.18 -9.52
C LEU A 105 -0.63 -6.46 -9.02
N SER A 106 -1.50 -6.93 -9.91
CA SER A 106 -2.90 -7.23 -9.58
C SER A 106 -3.02 -8.36 -8.56
N VAL A 107 -2.21 -9.42 -8.66
CA VAL A 107 -2.17 -10.51 -7.67
C VAL A 107 -1.80 -9.97 -6.28
N THR A 108 -0.78 -9.11 -6.19
CA THR A 108 -0.40 -8.52 -4.89
C THR A 108 -1.46 -7.58 -4.33
N MET A 109 -2.21 -6.85 -5.16
CA MET A 109 -3.36 -6.06 -4.71
C MET A 109 -4.48 -6.96 -4.20
N ILE A 110 -4.89 -7.94 -5.01
CA ILE A 110 -5.98 -8.87 -4.69
C ILE A 110 -5.68 -9.61 -3.40
N TRP A 111 -4.42 -9.94 -3.09
CA TRP A 111 -4.07 -10.65 -1.86
C TRP A 111 -4.32 -9.85 -0.57
N THR A 112 -4.20 -8.52 -0.61
CA THR A 112 -4.35 -7.66 0.58
C THR A 112 -5.82 -7.39 0.96
N ILE A 113 -6.73 -7.47 -0.01
CA ILE A 113 -8.16 -7.24 0.18
C ILE A 113 -8.82 -8.32 1.07
N PRO A 114 -8.69 -9.63 0.80
CA PRO A 114 -9.35 -10.67 1.59
C PRO A 114 -8.81 -10.74 3.01
N THR A 115 -7.52 -10.45 3.23
CA THR A 115 -6.94 -10.40 4.58
C THR A 115 -7.58 -9.29 5.41
N PHE A 116 -7.84 -8.14 4.80
CA PHE A 116 -8.54 -7.04 5.45
C PHE A 116 -10.02 -7.35 5.70
N LEU A 117 -10.74 -7.91 4.71
CA LEU A 117 -12.14 -8.29 4.87
C LEU A 117 -12.33 -9.35 5.97
N PHE A 118 -11.45 -10.34 6.05
CA PHE A 118 -11.51 -11.36 7.08
C PHE A 118 -11.43 -10.76 8.50
N ILE A 119 -10.53 -9.79 8.70
CA ILE A 119 -10.39 -9.10 9.98
C ILE A 119 -11.66 -8.29 10.31
N LEU A 120 -12.19 -7.55 9.33
CA LEU A 120 -13.41 -6.75 9.51
C LEU A 120 -14.60 -7.63 9.91
N LEU A 121 -14.80 -8.75 9.23
CA LEU A 121 -15.88 -9.69 9.54
C LEU A 121 -15.74 -10.24 10.97
N ARG A 122 -14.53 -10.60 11.40
CA ARG A 122 -14.27 -11.11 12.76
C ARG A 122 -14.47 -10.05 13.84
N MET A 123 -14.07 -8.80 13.57
CA MET A 123 -14.36 -7.66 14.44
C MET A 123 -15.86 -7.45 14.59
N HIS A 124 -16.59 -7.44 13.47
CA HIS A 124 -18.04 -7.24 13.43
C HIS A 124 -18.79 -8.33 14.20
N GLN A 125 -18.41 -9.60 14.04
CA GLN A 125 -18.99 -10.72 14.79
C GLN A 125 -18.81 -10.55 16.30
N LYS A 126 -17.66 -10.06 16.76
CA LYS A 126 -17.41 -9.83 18.19
C LYS A 126 -18.25 -8.70 18.76
N ILE A 127 -18.40 -7.60 18.02
CA ILE A 127 -19.21 -6.45 18.44
C ILE A 127 -20.69 -6.85 18.54
N ILE A 128 -21.21 -7.63 17.58
CA ILE A 128 -22.58 -8.14 17.63
C ILE A 128 -22.78 -9.10 18.81
N ALA A 129 -21.83 -9.99 19.05
CA ALA A 129 -21.92 -10.94 20.17
C ALA A 129 -21.99 -10.20 21.52
N ASP A 130 -21.18 -9.14 21.69
CA ASP A 130 -21.13 -8.33 22.91
C ASP A 130 -22.40 -7.47 23.11
N THR A 131 -22.96 -6.95 22.02
CA THR A 131 -24.21 -6.16 22.06
C THR A 131 -25.39 -7.00 22.56
N ASN A 132 -25.46 -8.28 22.21
CA ASN A 132 -26.53 -9.17 22.67
C ASN A 132 -26.42 -9.52 24.16
N SER A 133 -25.24 -9.47 24.77
CA SER A 133 -25.08 -9.68 26.22
C SER A 133 -25.53 -8.49 27.07
N ILE A 134 -25.61 -7.29 26.50
CA ILE A 134 -26.03 -6.07 27.22
C ILE A 134 -27.56 -5.96 27.31
N LEU A 135 -28.28 -6.60 26.39
CA LEU A 135 -29.75 -6.56 26.30
C LEU A 135 -30.47 -7.63 27.13
N ARG A 136 -29.76 -8.43 27.93
CA ARG A 136 -30.30 -9.52 28.73
C ARG A 136 -30.00 -9.33 30.20
#